data_AF-A0A968A6K2-F1
#
_entry.id   AF-A0A968A6K2-F1
#
_cell.length_a   1.000
_cell.length_b   1.000
_cell.length_c   1.000
_cell.angle_alpha   90.00
_cell.angle_beta   90.00
_cell.angle_gamma   90.00
#
_symmetry.space_group_name_H-M   'P 1'
#
loop_
_entity.id
_entity.type
_entity.pdbx_description
1 polymer ?
#
loop_
_entity_poly.entity_id
_entity_poly.type
_entity_poly.pdbx_seq_one_letter_code
_entity_poly.pdbx_strand_id
1 'polypeptide(L)' 'MVDHGSANQIDSIPADRGPTNYIFRSGQPLLIQKKSGWKILENQVYGELSESYLGVPMRSGDQVIGVLAIQDYEKR' A
#
# COMPACT_ATOMS: atom_id res chain seq x y z
N MET A 1 22.27 4.36 -26.29
CA MET A 1 20.81 4.56 -26.11
C MET A 1 20.64 5.07 -24.70
N VAL A 2 20.22 6.32 -24.56
CA VAL A 2 19.94 6.93 -23.26
C VAL A 2 18.54 6.49 -22.85
N ASP A 3 18.42 5.81 -21.70
CA ASP A 3 17.15 5.41 -21.12
C ASP A 3 16.51 6.65 -20.50
N HIS A 4 15.55 7.25 -21.21
CA HIS A 4 14.72 8.32 -20.67
C HIS A 4 13.64 7.68 -19.80
N GLY A 5 13.95 7.49 -18.52
CA GLY A 5 12.97 7.14 -17.51
C GLY A 5 11.85 8.19 -17.52
N SER A 6 10.73 7.85 -18.14
CA SER A 6 9.50 8.63 -18.07
C SER A 6 9.14 8.75 -16.60
N ALA A 7 9.26 9.96 -16.05
CA ALA A 7 8.71 10.26 -14.74
C ALA A 7 7.19 10.04 -14.85
N ASN A 8 6.74 8.84 -14.47
CA ASN A 8 5.34 8.53 -14.35
C ASN A 8 4.80 9.55 -13.36
N GLN A 9 3.81 10.34 -13.79
CA GLN A 9 3.18 11.36 -12.97
C GLN A 9 2.69 10.65 -11.71
N ILE A 10 3.37 10.85 -10.58
CA ILE A 10 2.95 10.26 -9.31
C ILE A 10 1.76 11.10 -8.90
N ASP A 11 0.57 10.67 -9.32
CA ASP A 11 -0.66 11.18 -8.75
C ASP A 11 -0.58 10.94 -7.25
N SER A 12 -0.39 12.02 -6.49
CA SER A 12 -0.25 11.94 -5.05
C SER A 12 -1.60 11.52 -4.49
N ILE A 13 -1.73 10.24 -4.14
CA ILE A 13 -2.88 9.76 -3.37
C ILE A 13 -2.85 10.50 -2.04
N PRO A 14 -3.96 11.10 -1.58
CA PRO A 14 -4.04 11.74 -0.28
C PRO A 14 -3.50 10.81 0.81
N ALA A 15 -2.47 11.27 1.54
CA ALA A 15 -1.77 10.47 2.54
C ALA A 15 -2.64 10.16 3.77
N ASP A 16 -3.85 10.69 3.85
CA ASP A 16 -4.80 10.48 4.95
C ASP A 16 -5.66 9.21 4.76
N ARG A 17 -5.50 8.46 3.65
CA ARG A 17 -6.33 7.29 3.33
C ARG A 17 -5.53 6.09 2.81
N GLY A 18 -6.18 4.93 2.84
CA GLY A 18 -5.68 3.70 2.22
C GLY A 18 -4.78 2.85 3.12
N PRO A 19 -4.36 1.67 2.60
CA PRO A 19 -3.60 0.69 3.37
C PRO A 19 -2.26 1.24 3.88
N THR A 20 -1.59 2.08 3.08
CA THR A 20 -0.34 2.73 3.46
C THR A 20 -0.52 3.62 4.69
N ASN A 21 -1.52 4.50 4.70
CA ASN A 21 -1.79 5.37 5.86
C ASN A 21 -2.23 4.56 7.08
N TYR A 22 -3.04 3.51 6.89
CA TYR A 22 -3.45 2.62 7.98
C TYR A 22 -2.23 1.97 8.68
N ILE A 23 -1.29 1.42 7.90
CA ILE A 23 -0.04 0.84 8.44
C ILE A 23 0.83 1.92 9.07
N PHE A 24 0.96 3.07 8.41
CA PHE A 24 1.79 4.17 8.90
C PHE A 24 1.33 4.66 10.28
N ARG A 25 0.01 4.85 10.46
CA ARG A 25 -0.58 5.33 11.73
C ARG A 25 -0.61 4.28 12.83
N SER A 26 -0.93 3.04 12.49
CA SER A 26 -0.99 1.95 13.46
C SER A 26 0.40 1.44 13.87
N GLY A 27 1.38 1.58 12.98
CA GLY A 27 2.68 0.92 13.11
C GLY A 27 2.56 -0.60 13.12
N GLN A 28 1.48 -1.18 12.62
CA GLN A 28 1.26 -2.62 12.59
C GLN A 28 1.28 -3.15 11.15
N PRO A 29 1.83 -4.35 10.91
CA PRO A 29 1.68 -5.03 9.63
C PRO A 29 0.22 -5.22 9.24
N LEU A 30 -0.06 -5.20 7.94
CA LEU A 30 -1.37 -5.55 7.38
C LEU A 30 -1.21 -6.65 6.34
N LEU A 31 -1.96 -7.75 6.52
CA LEU A 31 -2.06 -8.85 5.58
C LEU A 31 -3.51 -8.99 5.09
N ILE A 32 -3.68 -8.97 3.77
CA ILE A 32 -4.93 -9.29 3.08
C ILE A 32 -4.61 -10.45 2.14
N GLN A 33 -5.12 -11.63 2.46
CA GLN A 33 -4.81 -12.86 1.70
C GLN A 33 -5.67 -13.03 0.44
N LYS A 34 -6.82 -12.36 0.37
CA LYS A 34 -7.79 -12.43 -0.72
C LYS A 34 -8.46 -11.08 -0.91
N LYS A 35 -8.95 -10.82 -2.12
CA LYS A 35 -9.58 -9.53 -2.47
C LYS A 35 -10.78 -9.17 -1.57
N SER A 36 -11.48 -10.18 -1.04
CA SER A 36 -12.60 -10.00 -0.10
C SER A 36 -12.20 -9.36 1.23
N GLY A 37 -10.92 -9.46 1.63
CA GLY A 37 -10.39 -8.86 2.85
C GLY A 37 -10.30 -7.34 2.80
N TRP A 38 -10.25 -6.73 1.61
CA TRP A 38 -10.21 -5.26 1.46
C TRP A 38 -11.40 -4.52 2.08
N LYS A 39 -12.48 -5.23 2.39
CA LYS A 39 -13.64 -4.70 3.13
C LYS A 39 -13.25 -4.02 4.45
N ILE A 40 -12.14 -4.43 5.08
CA ILE A 40 -11.64 -3.82 6.33
C ILE A 40 -11.21 -2.35 6.18
N LEU A 41 -10.95 -1.89 4.95
CA LEU A 41 -10.56 -0.51 4.63
C LEU A 41 -11.66 0.25 3.88
N GLU A 42 -12.85 -0.34 3.73
CA GLU A 42 -14.02 0.25 3.08
C GLU A 42 -13.67 1.00 1.76
N ASN A 43 -14.09 2.27 1.64
CA ASN A 43 -13.88 3.15 0.49
C ASN A 43 -12.55 3.91 0.57
N GLN A 44 -11.63 3.54 1.46
CA GLN A 44 -10.35 4.24 1.61
C GLN A 44 -9.28 3.74 0.62
N VAL A 45 -9.58 2.70 -0.15
CA VAL A 45 -8.66 2.15 -1.14
C VAL A 45 -8.96 2.75 -2.51
N TYR A 46 -7.92 3.25 -3.17
CA TYR A 46 -7.99 3.85 -4.50
C TYR A 46 -7.30 2.94 -5.52
N GLY A 47 -7.81 2.95 -6.76
CA GLY A 47 -7.27 2.14 -7.85
C GLY A 47 -7.75 0.69 -7.85
N GLU A 48 -7.05 -0.17 -8.60
CA GLU A 48 -7.37 -1.59 -8.66
C GLU A 48 -7.01 -2.29 -7.33
N LEU A 49 -7.98 -2.96 -6.74
CA LEU A 49 -7.75 -3.84 -5.60
C LEU A 49 -6.99 -5.09 -6.04
N SER A 50 -5.83 -5.33 -5.42
CA SER A 50 -5.05 -6.55 -5.60
C SER A 50 -5.78 -7.78 -5.05
N GLU A 51 -5.42 -8.97 -5.53
CA GLU A 51 -5.93 -10.23 -4.99
C GLU A 51 -5.36 -10.49 -3.60
N SER A 52 -4.07 -10.22 -3.40
CA SER A 52 -3.45 -10.24 -2.07
C SER A 52 -2.52 -9.05 -1.84
N TYR A 53 -2.31 -8.72 -0.57
CA TYR A 53 -1.51 -7.58 -0.12
C TYR A 53 -0.83 -7.89 1.20
N LEU A 54 0.46 -7.58 1.30
CA LEU A 54 1.21 -7.56 2.55
C LEU A 54 1.95 -6.23 2.65
N GLY A 55 1.64 -5.45 3.68
CA GLY A 55 2.34 -4.22 4.00
C GLY A 55 2.93 -4.26 5.39
N VAL A 56 4.17 -3.80 5.53
CA VAL A 56 4.90 -3.75 6.80
C VAL A 56 5.43 -2.33 7.07
N PRO A 57 5.37 -1.85 8.32
CA PRO A 57 5.89 -0.55 8.68
C PRO A 57 7.42 -0.57 8.67
N MET A 58 8.03 0.45 8.06
CA MET A 58 9.46 0.72 8.18
C MET A 58 9.68 1.65 9.37
N ARG A 59 10.56 1.25 10.29
CA ARG A 59 10.82 1.98 11.54
C ARG A 59 12.25 2.51 11.61
N SER A 60 12.40 3.68 12.24
CA SER A 60 13.67 4.21 12.74
C SER A 60 13.47 4.56 14.21
N GLY A 61 14.02 3.75 15.12
CA GLY A 61 13.63 3.77 16.52
C GLY A 61 12.13 3.51 16.69
N ASP A 62 11.46 4.35 17.48
CA ASP A 62 10.01 4.26 17.73
C ASP A 62 9.15 4.92 16.64
N GLN A 63 9.78 5.59 15.67
CA GLN A 63 9.07 6.32 14.61
C GLN A 63 8.86 5.43 13.38
N VAL A 64 7.63 5.42 12.85
CA VAL A 64 7.34 4.89 11.51
C VAL A 64 7.74 5.93 10.47
N ILE A 65 8.62 5.53 9.55
CA ILE A 65 9.17 6.42 8.50
C ILE A 65 8.63 6.09 7.11
N GLY A 66 7.93 4.96 6.95
CA GLY A 66 7.38 4.53 5.67
C GLY A 66 6.71 3.17 5.77
N VAL A 67 6.27 2.66 4.62
CA VAL A 67 5.64 1.34 4.48
C VAL A 67 6.25 0.64 3.28
N LEU A 68 6.68 -0.60 3.47
CA LEU A 68 7.03 -1.51 2.38
C LEU A 68 5.83 -2.41 2.11
N ALA A 69 5.39 -2.49 0.86
CA ALA A 69 4.24 -3.30 0.47
C ALA A 69 4.53 -4.19 -0.74
N ILE A 70 3.95 -5.39 -0.73
CA ILE A 70 3.94 -6.33 -1.85
C ILE A 70 2.48 -6.62 -2.17
N GLN A 71 2.15 -6.63 -3.47
CA GLN A 71 0.80 -6.82 -3.98
C GLN A 71 0.82 -7.84 -5.10
N ASP A 72 -0.13 -8.75 -5.10
CA ASP A 72 -0.36 -9.70 -6.19
C ASP A 72 -1.75 -9.44 -6.78
N TYR A 73 -1.81 -9.26 -8.10
CA TYR A 73 -3.03 -9.01 -8.86
C TYR A 73 -3.50 -10.26 -9.61
N GLU A 74 -2.71 -11.33 -9.65
CA GLU A 74 -3.11 -12.57 -10.31
C GLU A 74 -4.32 -13.20 -9.60
N LYS A 75 -5.33 -13.54 -10.39
CA LYS A 75 -6.52 -14.25 -9.91
C LYS A 75 -6.23 -15.75 -9.98
N ARG A 76 -6.31 -16.44 -8.85
CA ARG A 76 -6.23 -17.91 -8.77
C ARG A 76 -7.59 -18.57 -8.72
#